data_AF-A0A940RA83-F1
#
_entry.id   AF-A0A940RA83-F1
#
_cell.length_a   1.000
_cell.length_b   1.000
_cell.length_c   1.000
_cell.angle_alpha   90.00
_cell.angle_beta   90.00
_cell.angle_gamma   90.00
#
_symmetry.space_group_name_H-M   'P 1'
#
loop_
_entity.id
_entity.type
_entity.pdbx_description
1 polymer ?
#
loop_
_entity_poly.entity_id
_entity_poly.type
_entity_poly.pdbx_seq_one_letter_code
_entity_poly.pdbx_strand_id
1 'polypeptide(L)'
;MSICRVISEDNEAPLAASILFKGTKNGYSTGSTGTTSVTFPANGSYTLITSALGYEEKEIKIIIPFILRKCQNQTNLHYIQNFLSIQMNQQQ
;
A
#
# COMPACT_ATOMS: atom_id res chain seq x y z
N MET A 1 -10.94 -0.97 1.86
CA MET A 1 -10.06 0.18 2.13
C MET A 1 -8.90 -0.28 3.00
N SER A 2 -7.68 -0.24 2.46
CA SER A 2 -6.47 -0.68 3.15
C SER A 2 -5.63 0.53 3.53
N ILE A 3 -4.87 0.43 4.62
CA ILE A 3 -3.98 1.51 5.06
C ILE A 3 -2.58 1.19 4.57
N CYS A 4 -1.99 2.07 3.78
CA CYS A 4 -0.59 1.98 3.38
C CYS A 4 0.23 3.00 4.17
N ARG A 5 1.39 2.55 4.68
CA ARG A 5 2.38 3.36 5.35
C ARG A 5 3.71 3.24 4.60
N VAL A 6 4.29 4.38 4.23
CA VAL A 6 5.60 4.48 3.58
C VAL A 6 6.57 5.10 4.58
N ILE A 7 7.69 4.41 4.81
CA ILE A 7 8.76 4.89 5.69
C ILE A 7 10.13 4.68 5.04
N SER A 8 11.10 5.42 5.53
CA SER A 8 12.51 5.28 5.17
C SER A 8 13.08 4.00 5.78
N GLU A 9 13.89 3.28 5.03
CA GLU A 9 14.58 2.08 5.51
C GLU A 9 15.66 2.44 6.55
N ASP A 10 16.33 3.58 6.39
CA ASP A 10 17.46 3.98 7.24
C ASP A 10 17.09 4.40 8.67
N ASN A 11 15.94 5.08 8.83
CA ASN A 11 15.58 5.73 10.10
C ASN A 11 14.12 5.53 10.50
N GLU A 12 13.37 4.68 9.78
CA GLU A 12 11.94 4.42 9.98
C GLU A 12 11.04 5.68 9.94
N ALA A 13 11.56 6.81 9.45
CA ALA A 13 10.82 8.05 9.39
C ALA A 13 9.73 7.96 8.32
N PRO A 14 8.52 8.49 8.58
CA PRO A 14 7.45 8.54 7.59
C PRO A 14 7.84 9.41 6.40
N LEU A 15 7.51 8.95 5.18
CA LEU A 15 7.85 9.64 3.94
C LEU A 15 6.61 10.08 3.17
N ALA A 16 6.64 11.31 2.68
CA ALA A 16 5.73 11.78 1.65
C ALA A 16 6.15 11.17 0.30
N ALA A 17 5.31 10.30 -0.23
CA ALA A 17 5.59 9.44 -1.37
C ALA A 17 4.36 9.36 -2.28
N SER A 18 4.61 9.08 -3.55
CA SER A 18 3.59 8.78 -4.54
C SER A 18 3.55 7.28 -4.77
N ILE A 19 2.36 6.70 -4.72
CA ILE A 19 2.09 5.29 -4.93
C ILE A 19 1.24 5.16 -6.20
N LEU A 20 1.77 4.53 -7.24
CA LEU A 20 1.09 4.32 -8.50
C LEU A 20 0.82 2.85 -8.74
N PHE A 21 -0.41 2.51 -9.13
CA PHE A 21 -0.74 1.18 -9.59
C PHE A 21 -0.26 0.98 -11.03
N LYS A 22 0.76 0.14 -11.22
CA LYS A 22 1.38 -0.14 -12.53
C LYS A 22 0.31 -0.59 -13.54
N GLY A 23 0.32 0.05 -14.71
CA GLY A 23 -0.67 -0.20 -15.77
C GLY A 23 -2.02 0.48 -15.57
N THR A 24 -2.19 1.29 -14.52
CA THR A 24 -3.41 2.10 -14.30
C THR A 24 -3.06 3.57 -14.11
N LYS A 25 -4.07 4.45 -14.20
CA LYS A 25 -3.94 5.87 -13.83
C LYS A 25 -4.26 6.14 -12.36
N ASN A 26 -4.48 5.09 -11.56
CA ASN A 26 -4.83 5.23 -10.16
C ASN A 26 -3.56 5.40 -9.35
N GLY A 27 -3.39 6.59 -8.77
CA GLY A 27 -2.30 6.94 -7.88
C GLY A 27 -2.83 7.42 -6.54
N TYR A 28 -2.02 7.26 -5.52
CA TYR A 28 -2.25 7.74 -4.16
C TYR A 28 -1.01 8.49 -3.71
N SER A 29 -1.17 9.46 -2.82
CA SER A 29 -0.05 10.14 -2.18
C SER A 29 -0.14 9.96 -0.67
N THR A 30 1.02 9.85 -0.03
CA THR A 30 1.14 9.92 1.42
C THR A 30 1.49 11.34 1.84
N GLY A 31 0.91 11.77 2.96
CA GLY A 31 1.24 13.06 3.58
C GLY A 31 2.50 12.99 4.46
N SER A 32 2.70 14.01 5.30
CA SER A 32 3.81 14.09 6.27
C SER A 32 3.82 12.95 7.30
N THR A 33 2.70 12.24 7.49
CA THR A 33 2.60 11.05 8.35
C THR A 33 3.04 9.76 7.64
N GLY A 34 3.35 9.83 6.35
CA GLY A 34 3.70 8.67 5.54
C GLY A 34 2.54 7.69 5.34
N THR A 35 1.32 8.04 5.73
CA THR A 35 0.16 7.16 5.64
C THR A 35 -0.82 7.63 4.57
N THR A 36 -1.45 6.67 3.90
CA THR A 36 -2.55 6.93 2.96
C THR A 36 -3.52 5.75 2.92
N SER A 37 -4.76 6.01 2.52
CA SER A 37 -5.77 4.97 2.36
C SER A 37 -5.86 4.57 0.90
N VAL A 38 -5.58 3.30 0.63
CA VAL A 38 -5.56 2.73 -0.72
C VAL A 38 -6.78 1.84 -0.90
N THR A 39 -7.48 2.03 -2.01
CA THR A 39 -8.62 1.17 -2.39
C THR A 39 -8.25 0.35 -3.62
N PHE A 40 -8.28 -0.96 -3.45
CA PHE A 40 -8.13 -1.92 -4.55
C PHE A 40 -9.51 -2.15 -5.18
N PRO A 41 -9.67 -1.92 -6.49
CA PRO A 41 -10.98 -2.01 -7.15
C PRO A 41 -11.50 -3.44 -7.26
N ALA A 42 -10.61 -4.45 -7.27
CA ALA A 42 -10.97 -5.86 -7.33
C ALA A 42 -9.98 -6.72 -6.53
N ASN A 43 -10.32 -8.00 -6.37
CA ASN A 43 -9.34 -8.99 -5.92
C ASN A 43 -8.41 -9.32 -7.09
N GLY A 44 -7.12 -9.53 -6.81
CA GLY A 44 -6.14 -9.77 -7.87
C GLY A 44 -4.71 -9.42 -7.45
N SER A 45 -3.79 -9.55 -8.41
CA SER A 45 -2.41 -9.12 -8.22
C SER A 45 -2.23 -7.69 -8.72
N TYR A 46 -1.59 -6.86 -7.90
CA TYR A 46 -1.28 -5.48 -8.18
C TYR A 46 0.23 -5.26 -8.02
N THR A 47 0.81 -4.47 -8.91
CA THR A 47 2.17 -3.95 -8.73
C THR A 47 2.06 -2.47 -8.38
N LEU A 48 2.58 -2.09 -7.23
CA LEU A 48 2.62 -0.73 -6.73
C LEU A 48 4.02 -0.19 -6.96
N ILE A 49 4.10 0.95 -7.63
CA ILE A 49 5.32 1.71 -7.84
C ILE A 49 5.31 2.83 -6.82
N THR A 50 6.27 2.84 -5.91
CA THR A 50 6.38 3.88 -4.88
C THR A 50 7.60 4.74 -5.15
N SER A 51 7.39 6.05 -5.23
CA SER A 51 8.44 7.05 -5.46
C SER A 51 8.38 8.14 -4.40
N ALA A 52 9.53 8.58 -3.92
CA ALA A 52 9.67 9.68 -2.96
C ALA A 52 10.91 10.50 -3.30
N LEU A 53 10.91 11.78 -2.95
CA LEU A 53 12.01 12.68 -3.29
C LEU A 53 13.29 12.30 -2.54
N GLY A 54 14.38 12.03 -3.28
CA GLY A 54 15.66 11.60 -2.69
C GLY A 54 15.71 10.10 -2.34
N TYR A 55 14.73 9.32 -2.79
CA TYR A 55 14.67 7.88 -2.58
C TYR A 55 14.58 7.13 -3.90
N GLU A 56 15.15 5.93 -3.94
CA GLU A 56 15.03 5.05 -5.08
C GLU A 56 13.57 4.57 -5.24
N GLU A 57 13.10 4.53 -6.49
CA GLU A 57 11.78 3.98 -6.80
C GLU A 57 11.70 2.50 -6.46
N LYS A 58 10.62 2.08 -5.80
CA LYS A 58 10.42 0.69 -5.39
C LYS A 58 9.15 0.11 -5.99
N GLU A 59 9.30 -1.04 -6.64
CA GLU A 59 8.17 -1.84 -7.11
C GLU A 59 7.82 -2.93 -6.10
N ILE A 60 6.57 -2.98 -5.67
CA ILE A 60 6.06 -4.00 -4.73
C ILE A 60 4.88 -4.72 -5.36
N LYS A 61 4.97 -6.04 -5.41
CA LYS A 61 3.87 -6.89 -5.86
C LYS A 61 3.01 -7.31 -4.67
N ILE A 62 1.72 -7.05 -4.76
CA ILE A 62 0.71 -7.39 -3.76
C ILE A 62 -0.31 -8.31 -4.40
N ILE A 63 -0.79 -9.27 -3.61
CA ILE A 63 -1.88 -10.16 -4.00
C ILE A 63 -3.02 -9.93 -3.02
N ILE A 64 -4.13 -9.40 -3.52
CA ILE A 64 -5.38 -9.30 -2.78
C ILE A 64 -6.12 -10.62 -2.99
N PRO A 65 -6.17 -11.52 -1.99
CA PRO A 65 -6.76 -12.84 -2.16
C PRO A 65 -8.26 -12.71 -2.43
N PHE A 66 -8.77 -13.57 -3.30
CA PHE A 66 -10.19 -13.74 -3.46
C PHE A 66 -10.74 -14.47 -2.23
N ILE A 67 -11.35 -13.72 -1.31
CA ILE A 67 -12.11 -14.34 -0.23
C ILE A 67 -13.42 -14.83 -0.85
N LEU A 68 -13.51 -16.12 -1.17
CA LEU A 68 -14.78 -16.79 -1.40
C LEU A 68 -15.62 -16.58 -0.13
N ARG A 69 -16.57 -15.63 -0.15
CA ARG A 69 -17.63 -15.57 0.86
C ARG A 69 -18.55 -16.78 0.66
N LYS A 70 -18.09 -17.99 0.96
CA LYS A 70 -19.02 -19.08 1.23
C LYS A 70 -19.52 -18.89 2.65
N CYS A 71 -20.79 -18.51 2.75
CA CYS A 71 -21.66 -18.59 3.92
C CYS A 71 -20.95 -18.64 5.29
N GLN A 72 -20.71 -17.49 5.91
CA GLN A 72 -20.52 -17.44 7.37
C GLN A 72 -21.63 -16.62 8.00
N ASN A 73 -22.65 -17.36 8.41
CA ASN A 73 -23.57 -16.95 9.45
C ASN A 73 -22.80 -17.00 10.78
N GLN A 74 -21.98 -15.99 11.08
CA GLN A 74 -21.62 -15.66 12.47
C GLN A 74 -21.02 -14.26 12.56
N THR A 75 -21.65 -13.48 13.43
CA THR A 75 -21.28 -12.15 13.90
C THR A 75 -19.84 -12.05 14.39
N ASN A 76 -18.94 -11.56 13.53
CA ASN A 76 -17.78 -10.71 13.86
C ASN A 76 -17.03 -10.43 12.55
N LEU A 77 -17.51 -9.44 11.79
CA LEU A 77 -16.72 -8.83 10.72
C LEU A 77 -15.62 -8.00 11.38
N HIS A 78 -14.59 -8.67 11.88
CA HIS A 78 -13.30 -8.04 12.12
C HIS A 78 -12.81 -7.62 10.74
N TYR A 79 -13.04 -6.34 10.41
CA TYR A 79 -12.47 -5.69 9.26
C TYR A 79 -10.96 -5.77 9.47
N ILE A 80 -10.33 -6.79 8.90
CA ILE A 80 -8.88 -6.93 8.91
C ILE A 80 -8.39 -5.72 8.12
N GLN A 81 -8.04 -4.65 8.82
CA GLN A 81 -7.34 -3.53 8.22
C GLN A 81 -6.02 -4.11 7.73
N ASN A 82 -5.95 -4.42 6.44
CA ASN A 82 -4.70 -4.78 5.81
C ASN A 82 -3.80 -3.54 5.88
N PHE A 83 -2.87 -3.55 6.83
CA PHE A 83 -1.78 -2.59 6.93
C PHE A 83 -0.67 -3.03 6.00
N LEU A 84 -0.37 -2.20 5.02
CA LEU A 84 0.75 -2.40 4.10
C LEU A 84 1.87 -1.42 4.48
N SER A 85 3.03 -1.93 4.85
CA SER A 85 4.22 -1.11 5.12
C SER A 85 5.21 -1.20 3.96
N ILE A 86 5.62 -0.07 3.42
CA ILE A 86 6.58 0.08 2.32
C ILE A 86 7.83 0.78 2.87
N GLN A 87 8.99 0.13 2.76
CA GLN A 87 10.30 0.69 3.11
C GLN A 87 10.97 1.23 1.86
N MET A 88 11.53 2.44 1.88
CA MET A 88 12.26 3.03 0.76
C MET A 88 13.73 3.30 1.11
N ASN A 89 14.62 3.04 0.16
CA ASN A 89 16.06 3.32 0.28
C ASN A 89 16.40 4.71 -0.21
N GLN A 90 17.21 5.45 0.54
CA GLN A 90 17.72 6.74 0.08
C GLN A 90 18.64 6.55 -1.13
N GLN A 91 18.49 7.44 -2.11
CA GLN A 91 19.36 7.49 -3.27
C GLN A 91 20.67 8.19 -2.87
N GLN A 92 21.79 7.47 -2.90
CA GLN A 92 23.14 7.99 -2.56
C GLN A 92 23.61 9.08 -3.54
#